data_AF-A0AA42YTT6-F1
#
_entry.id   AF-A0AA42YTT6-F1
#
_cell.length_a   1.000
_cell.length_b   1.000
_cell.length_c   1.000
_cell.angle_alpha   90.00
_cell.angle_beta   90.00
_cell.angle_gamma   90.00
#
_symmetry.space_group_name_H-M   'P 1'
#
loop_
_entity.id
_entity.type
_entity.pdbx_description
1 polymer ?
#
loop_
_entity_poly.entity_id
_entity_poly.type
_entity_poly.pdbx_seq_one_letter_code
_entity_poly.pdbx_strand_id
1 'polypeptide(L)'
;MSAQEADKTLKQDLEDTRNDLRRMADEIKVKLHLAGMDAKDAWNEIQPRLEDFEQRFDAKADEVGEELKALGNDIKQRLLNIKNKIK
;
A
#
# COMPACT_ATOMS: atom_id res chain seq x y z
N MET A 1 -11.14 -9.07 25.14
CA MET A 1 -11.11 -8.93 23.67
C MET A 1 -11.72 -10.20 23.09
N SER A 2 -12.90 -10.10 22.49
CA SER A 2 -13.55 -11.20 21.77
C SER A 2 -12.99 -11.30 20.34
N ALA A 3 -13.13 -12.46 19.69
CA ALA A 3 -12.64 -12.66 18.32
C ALA A 3 -13.22 -11.64 17.31
N GLN A 4 -14.46 -11.18 17.51
CA GLN A 4 -15.09 -10.14 16.71
C GLN A 4 -14.44 -8.75 16.87
N GLU A 5 -13.93 -8.41 18.06
CA GLU A 5 -13.27 -7.13 18.30
C GLU A 5 -11.90 -7.09 17.62
N ALA A 6 -11.15 -8.20 17.65
CA ALA A 6 -9.85 -8.31 17.00
C ALA A 6 -9.96 -8.18 15.47
N ASP A 7 -10.96 -8.84 14.88
CA ASP A 7 -11.21 -8.80 13.43
C ASP A 7 -11.62 -7.40 12.96
N LYS A 8 -12.47 -6.71 13.73
CA LYS A 8 -12.85 -5.32 13.48
C LYS A 8 -11.64 -4.38 13.54
N THR A 9 -10.77 -4.53 14.53
CA THR A 9 -9.55 -3.70 14.65
C THR A 9 -8.60 -3.94 13.48
N LEU A 10 -8.41 -5.20 13.09
CA LEU A 10 -7.53 -5.55 11.97
C LEU A 10 -8.04 -5.00 10.63
N LYS A 11 -9.35 -5.04 10.41
CA LYS A 11 -9.97 -4.42 9.23
C LYS A 11 -9.77 -2.91 9.19
N GLN A 12 -9.96 -2.23 10.32
CA GLN A 12 -9.70 -0.79 10.43
C GLN A 12 -8.23 -0.45 10.14
N ASP A 13 -7.28 -1.19 10.71
CA ASP A 13 -5.85 -1.01 10.46
C ASP A 13 -5.52 -1.15 8.96
N LEU A 14 -6.15 -2.09 8.27
CA LEU A 14 -5.94 -2.27 6.84
C LEU A 14 -6.61 -1.19 5.99
N GLU A 15 -7.79 -0.72 6.36
CA GLU A 15 -8.43 0.42 5.70
C GLU A 15 -7.53 1.66 5.78
N ASP A 16 -6.96 1.93 6.96
CA ASP A 16 -6.02 3.03 7.16
C ASP A 16 -4.75 2.81 6.33
N THR A 17 -4.22 1.58 6.32
CA THR A 17 -3.06 1.22 5.49
C THR A 17 -3.35 1.45 4.00
N ARG A 18 -4.51 1.01 3.51
CA ARG A 18 -4.94 1.20 2.11
C ARG A 18 -5.01 2.69 1.75
N ASN A 19 -5.61 3.50 2.62
CA ASN A 19 -5.71 4.95 2.41
C ASN A 19 -4.33 5.62 2.36
N ASP A 20 -3.43 5.23 3.26
CA ASP A 20 -2.03 5.67 3.26
C ASP A 20 -1.31 5.31 1.96
N LEU A 21 -1.44 4.06 1.50
CA LEU A 21 -0.83 3.57 0.27
C LEU A 21 -1.31 4.36 -0.94
N ARG A 22 -2.62 4.58 -1.08
CA ARG A 22 -3.22 5.38 -2.15
C ARG A 22 -2.69 6.80 -2.16
N ARG A 23 -2.69 7.46 -1.00
CA ARG A 23 -2.18 8.83 -0.87
C ARG A 23 -0.71 8.93 -1.28
N MET A 24 0.14 8.02 -0.81
CA MET A 24 1.56 8.01 -1.18
C MET A 24 1.74 7.73 -2.66
N ALA A 25 0.99 6.79 -3.23
CA ALA A 25 1.01 6.48 -4.65
C ALA A 25 0.64 7.70 -5.50
N ASP A 26 -0.40 8.44 -5.13
CA ASP A 26 -0.81 9.65 -5.83
C ASP A 26 0.24 10.76 -5.74
N GLU A 27 0.82 10.98 -4.55
CA GLU A 27 1.94 11.92 -4.37
C GLU A 27 3.16 11.52 -5.22
N ILE A 28 3.48 10.23 -5.31
CA ILE A 28 4.57 9.71 -6.12
C ILE A 28 4.27 9.92 -7.60
N LYS A 29 3.08 9.55 -8.10
CA LYS A 29 2.69 9.75 -9.51
C LYS A 29 2.83 11.19 -9.95
N VAL A 30 2.41 12.14 -9.11
CA VAL A 30 2.58 13.57 -9.38
C VAL A 30 4.05 13.95 -9.49
N LYS A 31 4.93 13.42 -8.63
CA LYS A 31 6.37 13.76 -8.69
C LYS A 31 7.15 12.95 -9.74
N LEU A 32 6.64 11.78 -10.11
CA LEU A 32 7.30 10.83 -11.00
C LEU A 32 7.54 11.42 -12.39
N HIS A 33 6.65 12.30 -12.84
CA HIS A 33 6.82 12.99 -14.12
C HIS A 33 8.05 13.90 -14.14
N LEU A 34 8.51 14.40 -12.98
CA LEU A 34 9.75 15.19 -12.82
C LEU A 34 10.96 14.33 -12.46
N ALA A 35 10.74 13.04 -12.18
CA ALA A 35 11.75 12.16 -11.63
C ALA A 35 12.66 11.54 -12.69
N GLY A 36 13.88 11.19 -12.26
CA GLY A 36 14.83 10.40 -13.05
C GLY A 36 14.37 8.96 -13.28
N MET A 37 15.11 8.24 -14.13
CA MET A 37 14.80 6.87 -14.55
C MET A 37 14.72 5.90 -13.37
N ASP A 38 15.62 6.01 -12.39
CA ASP A 38 15.63 5.17 -11.18
C ASP A 38 14.33 5.20 -10.36
N ALA A 39 13.68 6.36 -10.29
CA ALA A 39 12.41 6.50 -9.57
C ALA A 39 11.25 5.89 -10.38
N LYS A 40 11.30 6.03 -11.71
CA LYS A 40 10.33 5.41 -12.64
C LYS A 40 10.43 3.90 -12.62
N ASP A 41 11.64 3.34 -12.61
CA ASP A 41 11.85 1.91 -12.56
C ASP A 41 11.36 1.33 -11.23
N ALA A 42 11.70 1.97 -10.11
CA ALA A 42 11.19 1.58 -8.80
C ALA A 42 9.65 1.69 -8.69
N TRP A 43 9.05 2.70 -9.34
CA TRP A 43 7.60 2.81 -9.44
C TRP A 43 6.98 1.68 -10.26
N ASN A 44 7.57 1.34 -11.42
CA ASN A 44 7.08 0.29 -12.31
C ASN A 44 7.11 -1.10 -11.64
N GLU A 45 8.05 -1.33 -10.71
CA GLU A 45 8.11 -2.56 -9.92
C GLU A 45 7.01 -2.63 -8.85
N ILE A 46 6.64 -1.50 -8.24
CA ILE A 46 5.72 -1.48 -7.10
C ILE A 46 4.25 -1.31 -7.50
N GLN A 47 3.97 -0.63 -8.62
CA GLN A 47 2.59 -0.37 -9.05
C GLN A 47 1.76 -1.66 -9.18
N PRO A 48 2.25 -2.76 -9.81
CA PRO A 48 1.46 -3.98 -9.93
C PRO A 48 1.16 -4.64 -8.57
N ARG A 49 2.09 -4.52 -7.61
CA ARG A 49 1.89 -5.04 -6.25
C ARG A 49 0.85 -4.23 -5.47
N LEU A 50 0.83 -2.91 -5.68
CA LEU A 50 -0.22 -2.05 -5.12
C LEU A 50 -1.59 -2.40 -5.70
N GLU A 51 -1.67 -2.65 -7.01
CA GLU A 51 -2.92 -3.10 -7.66
C GLU A 51 -3.38 -4.47 -7.14
N ASP A 52 -2.48 -5.44 -6.96
CA ASP A 52 -2.77 -6.74 -6.36
C ASP A 52 -3.25 -6.61 -4.90
N PHE A 53 -2.61 -5.74 -4.10
CA PHE A 53 -3.07 -5.44 -2.74
C PHE A 53 -4.50 -4.88 -2.73
N GLU A 54 -4.81 -3.92 -3.61
CA GLU A 54 -6.13 -3.30 -3.72
C GLU A 54 -7.20 -4.32 -4.11
N GLN A 55 -6.90 -5.18 -5.10
CA GLN A 55 -7.80 -6.25 -5.52
C GLN A 55 -8.07 -7.26 -4.41
N ARG A 56 -7.02 -7.69 -3.68
CA ARG A 56 -7.16 -8.62 -2.56
C ARG A 56 -7.93 -8.00 -1.41
N PHE A 57 -7.70 -6.73 -1.12
CA PHE A 57 -8.45 -6.01 -0.10
C PHE A 57 -9.95 -5.97 -0.42
N ASP A 58 -10.31 -5.64 -1.67
CA ASP A 58 -11.72 -5.58 -2.09
C ASP A 58 -12.37 -6.97 -2.16
N ALA A 59 -11.63 -8.00 -2.60
CA ALA A 59 -12.13 -9.37 -2.70
C ALA A 59 -12.27 -10.08 -1.34
N LYS A 60 -11.54 -9.61 -0.30
CA LYS A 60 -11.46 -10.24 1.03
C LYS A 60 -11.97 -9.33 2.16
N ALA A 61 -12.87 -8.40 1.87
CA ALA A 61 -13.37 -7.45 2.88
C ALA A 61 -14.01 -8.12 4.12
N ASP A 62 -14.38 -9.40 4.03
CA ASP A 62 -14.94 -10.21 5.13
C ASP A 62 -13.92 -11.11 5.85
N GLU A 63 -12.69 -11.25 5.34
CA GLU A 63 -11.64 -12.04 5.97
C GLU A 63 -10.28 -11.36 5.76
N VAL A 64 -9.98 -10.43 6.66
CA VAL A 64 -8.73 -9.70 6.65
C VAL A 64 -7.62 -10.56 7.25
N GLY A 65 -6.66 -10.97 6.43
CA GLY A 65 -5.54 -11.81 6.86
C GLY A 65 -4.26 -11.04 7.21
N GLU A 66 -3.46 -11.58 8.12
CA GLU A 66 -2.10 -11.12 8.45
C GLU A 66 -1.21 -11.01 7.20
N GLU A 67 -1.41 -11.87 6.20
CA GLU A 67 -0.70 -11.81 4.92
C GLU A 67 -0.96 -10.49 4.16
N LEU A 68 -2.20 -10.00 4.18
CA LEU A 68 -2.57 -8.76 3.51
C LEU A 68 -1.97 -7.56 4.27
N LYS A 69 -1.91 -7.63 5.60
CA LYS A 69 -1.21 -6.65 6.44
C LYS A 69 0.28 -6.61 6.16
N ALA A 70 0.93 -7.76 6.04
CA ALA A 70 2.34 -7.85 5.69
C ALA A 70 2.62 -7.27 4.30
N LEU A 71 1.77 -7.60 3.31
CA LEU A 71 1.86 -7.04 1.95
C LEU A 71 1.72 -5.51 1.95
N GLY A 72 0.70 -4.98 2.63
CA GLY A 72 0.48 -3.55 2.74
C GLY A 72 1.68 -2.81 3.37
N ASN A 73 2.30 -3.41 4.40
CA ASN A 73 3.50 -2.87 5.02
C ASN A 73 4.73 -2.89 4.10
N ASP A 74 4.97 -3.97 3.34
CA ASP A 74 6.05 -4.03 2.34
C ASP A 74 5.87 -2.93 1.28
N ILE A 75 4.65 -2.78 0.76
CA ILE A 75 4.35 -1.74 -0.23
C ILE A 75 4.59 -0.36 0.38
N LYS A 76 4.15 -0.11 1.62
CA LYS A 76 4.36 1.17 2.32
C LYS A 76 5.85 1.51 2.43
N GLN A 77 6.70 0.56 2.83
CA GLN A 77 8.15 0.78 2.90
C GLN A 77 8.76 1.11 1.53
N ARG A 78 8.32 0.42 0.47
CA ARG A 78 8.81 0.67 -0.89
C ARG A 78 8.37 2.04 -1.43
N LEU A 79 7.11 2.43 -1.20
CA LEU A 79 6.62 3.76 -1.56
C LEU A 79 7.37 4.86 -0.79
N LEU A 80 7.68 4.66 0.49
CA LEU A 80 8.52 5.61 1.26
C LEU A 80 9.92 5.75 0.66
N ASN A 81 10.55 4.63 0.25
CA ASN A 81 11.85 4.66 -0.40
C ASN A 81 11.80 5.42 -1.73
N ILE A 82 10.77 5.19 -2.55
CA ILE A 82 10.57 5.95 -3.79
C ILE A 82 10.39 7.43 -3.46
N LYS A 83 9.49 7.77 -2.54
CA LYS A 83 9.24 9.16 -2.09
C LYS A 83 10.50 9.88 -1.63
N ASN A 84 11.42 9.19 -0.95
CA ASN A 84 12.69 9.74 -0.51
C ASN A 84 13.67 9.99 -1.66
N LYS A 85 13.58 9.25 -2.77
CA LYS A 85 14.40 9.47 -3.98
C LYS A 85 13.91 10.63 -4.86
N ILE A 86 12.65 11.04 -4.72
CA ILE A 86 12.01 12.14 -5.49
C ILE A 86 11.88 13.44 -4.69
N LYS A 87 12.31 13.45 -3.43
CA LYS A 87 12.33 14.63 -2.57
C LYS A 87 13.65 15.37 -2.73
#